data_AF-A0A1I4YHV0-F1
#
_entry.id   AF-A0A1I4YHV0-F1
#
_cell.length_a   1.000
_cell.length_b   1.000
_cell.length_c   1.000
_cell.angle_alpha   90.00
_cell.angle_beta   90.00
_cell.angle_gamma   90.00
#
_symmetry.space_group_name_H-M   'P 1'
#
loop_
_entity.id
_entity.type
_entity.pdbx_description
1 polymer ?
#
loop_
_entity_poly.entity_id
_entity_poly.type
_entity_poly.pdbx_seq_one_letter_code
_entity_poly.pdbx_strand_id
1 'polypeptide(L)'
;MHVRRDAENSATPTPTTPAASAAPTPKPTVAPPILDVHSVVATGRLVGSDSISGDVDVRVTGKGTFELRLIDFRSENAGEVELRVSPHVVPPGSECTTSIMTMSYGNLPAGMLQSFPLPKDFTHGDPSFLDTVIISHFDPVASQNGCYVPILSSAILTWTLPDMRPGLIVADTGKTGGATGDVTLMGTDPLAYTVARNDLAVEVAARFGITVTDLFYLNPIRTTHIRYPLLQTGEVLNLSKAHR
;
A
#
# COMPACT_ATOMS: atom_id res chain seq x y z
N MET A 1 50.01 0.54 57.96
CA MET A 1 49.45 1.79 57.39
C MET A 1 49.52 1.69 55.87
N HIS A 2 48.45 1.23 55.22
CA HIS A 2 48.22 1.41 53.77
C HIS A 2 46.72 1.26 53.51
N VAL A 3 46.14 2.32 52.95
CA VAL A 3 44.71 2.59 52.76
C VAL A 3 44.23 1.88 51.50
N ARG A 4 43.16 1.08 51.58
CA ARG A 4 42.41 0.64 50.39
C ARG A 4 41.45 1.77 49.99
N ARG A 5 41.52 2.20 48.73
CA ARG A 5 40.54 3.07 48.08
C ARG A 5 39.37 2.19 47.63
N ASP A 6 38.18 2.46 48.13
CA ASP A 6 36.93 1.97 47.54
C ASP A 6 36.59 2.86 46.34
N ALA A 7 36.40 2.23 45.18
CA ALA A 7 35.87 2.88 43.99
C ALA A 7 34.36 2.58 43.94
N GLU A 8 33.54 3.57 44.28
CA GLU A 8 32.11 3.57 44.01
C GLU A 8 31.88 3.69 42.50
N ASN A 9 31.50 2.58 41.86
CA ASN A 9 31.04 2.60 40.48
C ASN A 9 29.52 2.80 40.48
N SER A 10 29.08 4.06 40.31
CA SER A 10 27.69 4.42 40.06
C SER A 10 27.25 3.83 38.72
N ALA A 11 26.38 2.82 38.74
CA ALA A 11 25.71 2.32 37.56
C ALA A 11 24.47 3.17 37.28
N THR A 12 24.52 3.96 36.21
CA THR A 12 23.36 4.67 35.65
C THR A 12 22.35 3.66 35.09
N PRO A 13 21.05 3.72 35.44
CA PRO A 13 20.07 2.80 34.89
C PRO A 13 19.83 3.08 33.40
N THR A 14 19.94 2.04 32.58
CA THR A 14 19.61 2.03 31.15
C THR A 14 18.15 2.41 30.93
N PRO A 15 17.80 3.29 29.97
CA PRO A 15 16.41 3.59 29.66
C PRO A 15 15.72 2.32 29.16
N THR A 16 14.70 1.89 29.90
CA THR A 16 13.90 0.71 29.56
C THR A 16 13.00 1.08 28.39
N THR A 17 13.21 0.44 27.25
CA THR A 17 12.24 0.47 26.14
C THR A 17 10.87 0.02 26.69
N PRO A 18 9.79 0.81 26.53
CA PRO A 18 8.47 0.39 26.95
C PRO A 18 8.11 -0.94 26.27
N ALA A 19 7.82 -1.96 27.08
CA ALA A 19 7.32 -3.23 26.57
C ALA A 19 5.91 -3.00 26.03
N ALA A 20 5.66 -3.45 24.79
CA ALA A 20 4.33 -3.46 24.21
C ALA A 20 3.39 -4.25 25.12
N SER A 21 2.23 -3.67 25.45
CA SER A 21 1.19 -4.40 26.16
C SER A 21 0.53 -5.33 25.14
N ALA A 22 0.51 -6.64 25.42
CA ALA A 22 -0.15 -7.60 24.55
C ALA A 22 -1.67 -7.43 24.66
N ALA A 23 -2.24 -6.53 23.86
CA ALA A 23 -3.68 -6.42 23.71
C ALA A 23 -4.22 -7.70 23.04
N PRO A 24 -5.38 -8.23 23.46
CA PRO A 24 -6.00 -9.38 22.81
C PRO A 24 -6.28 -9.06 21.35
N THR A 25 -5.82 -9.92 20.44
CA THR A 25 -6.01 -9.74 19.01
C THR A 25 -7.51 -9.78 18.70
N PRO A 26 -8.10 -8.70 18.15
CA PRO A 26 -9.50 -8.70 17.76
C PRO A 26 -9.71 -9.77 16.69
N LYS A 27 -10.63 -10.70 16.96
CA LYS A 27 -10.95 -11.78 16.03
C LYS A 27 -11.95 -11.26 14.99
N PRO A 28 -11.71 -11.45 13.68
CA PRO A 28 -12.70 -11.12 12.66
C PRO A 28 -14.02 -11.84 12.95
N THR A 29 -15.10 -11.09 13.11
CA THR A 29 -16.44 -11.66 13.34
C THR A 29 -17.03 -12.26 12.07
N VAL A 30 -16.52 -11.86 10.90
CA VAL A 30 -16.95 -12.32 9.58
C VAL A 30 -15.74 -12.85 8.81
N ALA A 31 -15.87 -14.05 8.24
CA ALA A 31 -14.81 -14.64 7.42
C ALA A 31 -14.66 -13.87 6.08
N PRO A 32 -13.43 -13.66 5.59
CA PRO A 32 -13.23 -13.12 4.24
C PRO A 32 -13.85 -14.02 3.15
N PRO A 33 -14.34 -13.45 2.05
CA PRO A 33 -14.75 -14.21 0.88
C PRO A 33 -13.63 -15.13 0.37
N ILE A 34 -14.02 -16.28 -0.19
CA ILE A 34 -13.11 -17.17 -0.91
C ILE A 34 -13.18 -16.79 -2.39
N LEU A 35 -12.01 -16.58 -3.00
CA LEU A 35 -11.90 -16.26 -4.41
C LEU A 35 -11.51 -17.51 -5.21
N ASP A 36 -12.17 -17.71 -6.34
CA ASP A 36 -11.83 -18.78 -7.26
C ASP A 36 -10.50 -18.47 -7.96
N VAL A 37 -9.59 -19.43 -7.96
CA VAL A 37 -8.31 -19.30 -8.68
C VAL A 37 -8.59 -19.13 -10.18
N HIS A 38 -7.83 -18.26 -10.83
CA HIS A 38 -7.98 -17.81 -12.23
C HIS A 38 -9.19 -16.92 -12.53
N SER A 39 -10.04 -16.62 -11.55
CA SER A 39 -11.10 -15.62 -11.73
C SER A 39 -10.49 -14.24 -12.01
N VAL A 40 -11.16 -13.48 -12.89
CA VAL A 40 -10.83 -12.08 -13.19
C VAL A 40 -11.50 -11.20 -12.15
N VAL A 41 -10.73 -10.33 -11.51
CA VAL A 41 -11.17 -9.43 -10.43
C VAL A 41 -10.95 -7.95 -10.73
N ALA A 42 -10.28 -7.63 -11.83
CA ALA A 42 -10.30 -6.31 -12.44
C ALA A 42 -10.06 -6.40 -13.94
N THR A 43 -10.55 -5.39 -14.66
CA THR A 43 -10.29 -5.20 -16.08
C THR A 43 -10.00 -3.73 -16.38
N GLY A 44 -9.27 -3.48 -17.46
CA GLY A 44 -9.04 -2.15 -17.99
C GLY A 44 -8.67 -2.23 -19.47
N ARG A 45 -8.76 -1.10 -20.17
CA ARG A 45 -8.36 -1.00 -21.58
C ARG A 45 -7.33 0.11 -21.74
N LEU A 46 -6.24 -0.18 -22.45
CA LEU A 46 -5.21 0.81 -22.76
C LEU A 46 -5.76 1.87 -23.72
N VAL A 47 -5.64 3.14 -23.33
CA VAL A 47 -6.04 4.31 -24.09
C VAL A 47 -4.90 5.34 -24.02
N GLY A 48 -4.59 6.03 -25.12
CA GLY A 48 -3.47 6.97 -25.19
C GLY A 48 -2.93 7.09 -26.60
N SER A 49 -1.69 6.66 -26.83
CA SER A 49 -1.05 6.67 -28.15
C SER A 49 -1.63 5.62 -29.10
N ASP A 50 -1.69 5.94 -30.39
CA ASP A 50 -2.12 5.00 -31.44
C ASP A 50 -1.17 3.81 -31.62
N SER A 51 0.08 3.95 -31.17
CA SER A 51 1.11 2.91 -31.24
C SER A 51 1.03 1.87 -30.13
N ILE A 52 0.15 2.06 -29.13
CA ILE A 52 -0.01 1.15 -28.00
C ILE A 52 -1.47 0.74 -27.87
N SER A 53 -1.71 -0.58 -27.86
CA SER A 53 -3.05 -1.13 -27.65
C SER A 53 -2.99 -2.40 -26.83
N GLY A 54 -4.09 -2.71 -26.14
CA GLY A 54 -4.26 -3.97 -25.42
C GLY A 54 -5.29 -3.81 -24.31
N ASP A 55 -5.68 -4.93 -23.75
CA ASP A 55 -6.52 -5.00 -22.56
C ASP A 55 -5.68 -5.42 -21.35
N VAL A 56 -6.20 -5.11 -20.18
CA VAL A 56 -5.63 -5.49 -18.89
C VAL A 56 -6.64 -6.35 -18.16
N ASP A 57 -6.20 -7.48 -17.60
CA ASP A 57 -6.94 -8.16 -16.54
C ASP A 57 -6.08 -8.37 -15.28
N VAL A 58 -6.75 -8.44 -14.13
CA VAL A 58 -6.13 -8.89 -12.88
C VAL A 58 -6.80 -10.20 -12.48
N ARG A 59 -5.99 -11.23 -12.21
CA ARG A 59 -6.47 -12.57 -11.86
C ARG A 59 -5.99 -13.04 -10.51
N VAL A 60 -6.81 -13.87 -9.89
CA VAL A 60 -6.45 -14.60 -8.67
C VAL A 60 -5.51 -15.74 -9.04
N THR A 61 -4.32 -15.79 -8.43
CA THR A 61 -3.37 -16.90 -8.63
C THR A 61 -3.33 -17.86 -7.43
N GLY A 62 -3.89 -17.43 -6.29
CA GLY A 62 -3.87 -18.16 -5.04
C GLY A 62 -4.43 -17.32 -3.90
N LYS A 63 -4.27 -17.79 -2.66
CA LYS A 63 -4.85 -17.14 -1.47
C LYS A 63 -4.19 -15.77 -1.21
N GLY A 64 -4.88 -14.72 -1.63
CA GLY A 64 -4.40 -13.33 -1.50
C GLY A 64 -3.21 -13.03 -2.41
N THR A 65 -3.07 -13.76 -3.51
CA THR A 65 -2.05 -13.53 -4.54
C THR A 65 -2.74 -13.30 -5.87
N PHE A 66 -2.21 -12.34 -6.61
CA PHE A 66 -2.79 -11.88 -7.87
C PHE A 66 -1.71 -11.73 -8.93
N GLU A 67 -2.12 -11.74 -10.19
CA GLU A 67 -1.30 -11.31 -11.31
C GLU A 67 -2.06 -10.27 -12.13
N LEU A 68 -1.33 -9.28 -12.63
CA LEU A 68 -1.80 -8.39 -13.67
C LEU A 68 -1.35 -8.95 -15.01
N ARG A 69 -2.22 -8.92 -16.01
CA ARG A 69 -1.90 -9.40 -17.36
C ARG A 69 -2.19 -8.33 -18.39
N LEU A 70 -1.28 -8.19 -19.34
CA LEU A 70 -1.53 -7.47 -20.58
C LEU A 70 -1.97 -8.48 -21.64
N ILE A 71 -3.11 -8.22 -22.28
CA ILE A 71 -3.76 -9.11 -23.25
C ILE A 71 -3.84 -8.39 -24.59
N ASP A 72 -3.53 -9.12 -25.66
CA ASP A 72 -3.41 -8.59 -27.03
C ASP A 72 -2.57 -7.31 -27.10
N PHE A 73 -1.52 -7.24 -26.26
CA PHE A 73 -0.64 -6.09 -26.16
C PHE A 73 0.15 -5.90 -27.46
N ARG A 74 0.11 -4.68 -27.97
CA ARG A 74 0.86 -4.25 -29.15
C ARG A 74 1.55 -2.94 -28.83
N SER A 75 2.82 -2.86 -29.19
CA SER A 75 3.64 -1.65 -29.12
C SER A 75 4.61 -1.65 -30.29
N GLU A 76 4.70 -0.55 -31.02
CA GLU A 76 5.74 -0.34 -32.04
C GLU A 76 7.14 -0.19 -31.43
N ASN A 77 7.22 0.18 -30.14
CA ASN A 77 8.46 0.41 -29.39
C ASN A 77 8.65 -0.66 -28.29
N ALA A 78 8.35 -1.92 -28.59
CA ALA A 78 8.54 -3.01 -27.64
C ALA A 78 10.00 -3.10 -27.17
N GLY A 79 10.23 -3.30 -25.87
CA GLY A 79 11.56 -3.27 -25.24
C GLY A 79 12.01 -1.88 -24.77
N GLU A 80 11.36 -0.81 -25.23
CA GLU A 80 11.67 0.59 -24.84
C GLU A 80 10.57 1.22 -23.98
N VAL A 81 9.43 0.56 -23.87
CA VAL A 81 8.32 0.95 -22.99
C VAL A 81 8.31 0.12 -21.71
N GLU A 82 7.77 0.69 -20.64
CA GLU A 82 7.77 0.16 -19.29
C GLU A 82 6.33 0.04 -18.76
N LEU A 83 6.06 -1.03 -18.01
CA LEU A 83 4.80 -1.17 -17.29
C LEU A 83 4.93 -0.61 -15.88
N ARG A 84 3.96 0.23 -15.51
CA ARG A 84 3.78 0.75 -14.17
C ARG A 84 2.34 0.54 -13.69
N VAL A 85 2.17 0.44 -12.38
CA VAL A 85 0.86 0.49 -11.72
C VAL A 85 0.83 1.60 -10.69
N SER A 86 -0.28 2.32 -10.62
CA SER A 86 -0.47 3.49 -9.76
C SER A 86 -1.69 3.31 -8.87
N PRO A 87 -1.63 3.74 -7.59
CA PRO A 87 -2.77 3.82 -6.69
C PRO A 87 -3.56 5.13 -6.87
N HIS A 88 -3.36 5.81 -8.00
CA HIS A 88 -4.08 7.02 -8.34
C HIS A 88 -4.68 6.86 -9.72
N VAL A 89 -5.90 7.38 -9.86
CA VAL A 89 -6.55 7.52 -11.16
C VAL A 89 -5.72 8.45 -12.04
N VAL A 90 -5.26 7.92 -13.17
CA VAL A 90 -4.67 8.70 -14.27
C VAL A 90 -5.68 8.72 -15.41
N PRO A 91 -6.30 9.87 -15.70
CA PRO A 91 -7.25 10.00 -16.81
C PRO A 91 -6.63 9.59 -18.16
N PRO A 92 -7.39 8.96 -19.06
CA PRO A 92 -6.96 8.72 -20.44
C PRO A 92 -6.52 10.03 -21.12
N GLY A 93 -5.44 9.97 -21.89
CA GLY A 93 -4.86 11.13 -22.57
C GLY A 93 -3.99 12.03 -21.69
N SER A 94 -3.82 11.70 -20.40
CA SER A 94 -2.77 12.30 -19.58
C SER A 94 -1.40 12.02 -20.19
N GLU A 95 -0.59 13.05 -20.42
CA GLU A 95 0.78 12.91 -20.94
C GLU A 95 1.80 12.67 -19.82
N CYS A 96 1.41 12.93 -18.58
CA CYS A 96 2.29 12.81 -17.43
C CYS A 96 1.53 12.54 -16.12
N THR A 97 2.15 11.82 -15.19
CA THR A 97 1.76 11.86 -13.77
C THR A 97 2.83 12.53 -12.91
N THR A 98 2.36 13.38 -11.99
CA THR A 98 3.17 14.02 -10.96
C THR A 98 3.33 13.14 -9.72
N SER A 99 2.66 11.98 -9.67
CA SER A 99 2.81 11.05 -8.56
C SER A 99 4.06 10.19 -8.75
N ILE A 100 4.94 10.22 -7.76
CA ILE A 100 6.09 9.31 -7.65
C ILE A 100 5.67 7.91 -7.17
N MET A 101 4.43 7.73 -6.72
CA MET A 101 3.95 6.48 -6.14
C MET A 101 3.46 5.54 -7.23
N THR A 102 4.38 5.07 -8.08
CA THR A 102 4.12 4.04 -9.08
C THR A 102 5.05 2.86 -8.87
N MET A 103 4.52 1.64 -8.96
CA MET A 103 5.35 0.43 -8.98
C MET A 103 5.71 0.10 -10.43
N SER A 104 7.02 -0.03 -10.70
CA SER A 104 7.58 -0.42 -11.99
C SER A 104 7.76 -1.92 -12.08
N TYR A 105 7.43 -2.49 -13.24
CA TYR A 105 7.80 -3.85 -13.65
C TYR A 105 8.96 -3.90 -14.64
N GLY A 106 9.58 -2.75 -14.93
CA GLY A 106 10.62 -2.61 -15.93
C GLY A 106 10.11 -2.70 -17.37
N ASN A 107 11.05 -2.84 -18.30
CA ASN A 107 10.76 -2.81 -19.72
C ASN A 107 9.90 -4.00 -20.14
N LEU A 108 8.89 -3.71 -20.95
CA LEU A 108 7.99 -4.70 -21.53
C LEU A 108 8.66 -5.39 -22.72
N PRO A 109 8.85 -6.72 -22.69
CA PRO A 109 9.26 -7.45 -23.87
C PRO A 109 8.21 -7.38 -24.98
N ALA A 110 8.61 -7.77 -26.19
CA ALA A 110 7.66 -8.05 -27.26
C ALA A 110 6.81 -9.28 -26.89
N GLY A 111 5.48 -9.17 -27.04
CA GLY A 111 4.57 -10.27 -26.78
C GLY A 111 3.14 -9.79 -26.55
N MET A 112 2.17 -10.52 -27.09
CA MET A 112 0.75 -10.18 -26.98
C MET A 112 0.15 -10.52 -25.62
N LEU A 113 0.72 -11.49 -24.91
CA LEU A 113 0.29 -11.87 -23.57
C LEU A 113 1.48 -11.83 -22.61
N GLN A 114 1.35 -11.06 -21.53
CA GLN A 114 2.38 -10.89 -20.51
C GLN A 114 1.74 -10.91 -19.12
N SER A 115 2.40 -11.54 -18.14
CA SER A 115 1.92 -11.69 -16.77
C SER A 115 2.91 -11.08 -15.78
N PHE A 116 2.40 -10.33 -14.82
CA PHE A 116 3.16 -9.59 -13.82
C PHE A 116 2.62 -9.91 -12.43
N PRO A 117 3.42 -10.51 -11.53
CA PRO A 117 2.95 -10.88 -10.20
C PRO A 117 2.66 -9.62 -9.37
N LEU A 118 1.54 -9.61 -8.65
CA LEU A 118 1.24 -8.64 -7.60
C LEU A 118 1.56 -9.29 -6.25
N PRO A 119 2.71 -8.98 -5.63
CA PRO A 119 3.15 -9.67 -4.42
C PRO A 119 2.16 -9.48 -3.27
N LYS A 120 1.95 -10.54 -2.49
CA LYS A 120 1.06 -10.49 -1.31
C LYS A 120 1.52 -9.45 -0.28
N ASP A 121 2.83 -9.31 -0.10
CA ASP A 121 3.40 -8.35 0.85
C ASP A 121 3.13 -6.90 0.43
N PHE A 122 2.97 -6.64 -0.86
CA PHE A 122 2.60 -5.33 -1.39
C PHE A 122 1.08 -5.11 -1.32
N THR A 123 0.30 -6.14 -1.69
CA THR A 123 -1.16 -5.99 -1.79
C THR A 123 -1.87 -6.14 -0.46
N HIS A 124 -1.21 -6.66 0.58
CA HIS A 124 -1.83 -7.12 1.81
C HIS A 124 -3.01 -8.10 1.58
N GLY A 125 -2.96 -8.83 0.45
CA GLY A 125 -4.00 -9.75 0.01
C GLY A 125 -5.18 -9.10 -0.72
N ASP A 126 -5.11 -7.81 -1.04
CA ASP A 126 -6.16 -7.05 -1.72
C ASP A 126 -5.54 -5.91 -2.58
N PRO A 127 -5.40 -6.10 -3.90
CA PRO A 127 -4.83 -5.11 -4.80
C PRO A 127 -5.78 -3.98 -5.23
N SER A 128 -7.01 -3.93 -4.71
CA SER A 128 -8.04 -2.99 -5.20
C SER A 128 -7.76 -1.50 -4.96
N PHE A 129 -6.70 -1.17 -4.22
CA PHE A 129 -6.19 0.21 -4.09
C PHE A 129 -5.40 0.68 -5.32
N LEU A 130 -5.11 -0.22 -6.28
CA LEU A 130 -4.47 0.16 -7.54
C LEU A 130 -5.53 0.65 -8.52
N ASP A 131 -5.41 1.90 -8.96
CA ASP A 131 -6.39 2.53 -9.84
C ASP A 131 -6.03 2.40 -11.32
N THR A 132 -4.75 2.52 -11.66
CA THR A 132 -4.34 2.71 -13.06
C THR A 132 -3.12 1.88 -13.42
N VAL A 133 -3.21 1.21 -14.57
CA VAL A 133 -2.05 0.69 -15.30
C VAL A 133 -1.54 1.76 -16.24
N ILE A 134 -0.22 1.96 -16.27
CA ILE A 134 0.44 2.97 -17.07
C ILE A 134 1.49 2.27 -17.93
N ILE A 135 1.48 2.57 -19.22
CA ILE A 135 2.58 2.30 -20.13
C ILE A 135 3.34 3.60 -20.31
N SER A 136 4.58 3.62 -19.85
CA SER A 136 5.48 4.76 -19.92
C SER A 136 6.69 4.44 -20.79
N HIS A 137 7.49 5.45 -21.10
CA HIS A 137 8.88 5.24 -21.48
C HIS A 137 9.78 5.88 -20.42
N PHE A 138 11.01 5.40 -20.32
CA PHE A 138 11.99 6.06 -19.49
C PHE A 138 12.45 7.34 -20.18
N ASP A 139 12.20 8.49 -19.54
CA ASP A 139 12.79 9.77 -19.93
C ASP A 139 13.60 10.33 -18.75
N PRO A 140 14.95 10.38 -18.86
CA PRO A 140 15.81 10.87 -17.79
C PRO A 140 15.64 12.39 -17.54
N VAL A 141 15.08 13.13 -18.48
CA VAL A 141 14.91 14.60 -18.41
C VAL A 141 13.52 14.99 -17.92
N ALA A 142 12.50 14.16 -18.14
CA ALA A 142 11.12 14.43 -17.71
C ALA A 142 11.00 14.84 -16.23
N SER A 143 11.76 14.17 -15.35
CA SER A 143 11.79 14.46 -13.91
C SER A 143 12.22 15.89 -13.58
N GLN A 144 13.00 16.54 -14.46
CA GLN A 144 13.47 17.91 -14.27
C GLN A 144 12.37 18.95 -14.60
N ASN A 145 11.37 18.56 -15.39
CA ASN A 145 10.25 19.41 -15.79
C ASN A 145 8.99 19.20 -14.92
N GLY A 146 9.14 18.51 -13.78
CA GLY A 146 8.01 18.13 -12.92
C GLY A 146 7.20 16.94 -13.45
N CYS A 147 7.66 16.30 -14.53
CA CYS A 147 7.04 15.10 -15.06
C CYS A 147 7.76 13.84 -14.59
N TYR A 148 7.26 13.18 -13.55
CA TYR A 148 7.95 12.01 -12.99
C TYR A 148 7.79 10.76 -13.86
N VAL A 149 6.65 10.62 -14.53
CA VAL A 149 6.35 9.49 -15.39
C VAL A 149 5.69 10.01 -16.67
N PRO A 150 6.41 10.03 -17.80
CA PRO A 150 5.80 10.25 -19.11
C PRO A 150 4.85 9.11 -19.43
N ILE A 151 3.64 9.43 -19.88
CA ILE A 151 2.59 8.45 -20.13
C ILE A 151 2.37 8.33 -21.63
N LEU A 152 2.51 7.11 -22.14
CA LEU A 152 2.18 6.78 -23.53
C LEU A 152 0.76 6.23 -23.62
N SER A 153 0.37 5.41 -22.65
CA SER A 153 -0.99 4.87 -22.55
C SER A 153 -1.34 4.56 -21.10
N SER A 154 -2.61 4.62 -20.75
CA SER A 154 -3.12 4.24 -19.43
C SER A 154 -4.39 3.41 -19.54
N ALA A 155 -4.64 2.57 -18.53
CA ALA A 155 -5.88 1.83 -18.35
C ALA A 155 -6.35 1.99 -16.91
N ILE A 156 -7.49 2.63 -16.71
CA ILE A 156 -8.16 2.65 -15.40
C ILE A 156 -8.69 1.24 -15.13
N LEU A 157 -8.36 0.71 -13.96
CA LEU A 157 -8.80 -0.59 -13.49
C LEU A 157 -10.20 -0.48 -12.88
N THR A 158 -11.13 -1.26 -13.44
CA THR A 158 -12.45 -1.47 -12.86
C THR A 158 -12.44 -2.76 -12.05
N TRP A 159 -12.50 -2.64 -10.73
CA TRP A 159 -12.47 -3.77 -9.80
C TRP A 159 -13.85 -4.39 -9.59
N THR A 160 -13.88 -5.73 -9.58
CA THR A 160 -15.02 -6.55 -9.16
C THR A 160 -14.66 -7.42 -7.95
N LEU A 161 -13.50 -7.16 -7.33
CA LEU A 161 -13.06 -7.82 -6.11
C LEU A 161 -14.05 -7.51 -4.96
N PRO A 162 -14.60 -8.52 -4.27
CA PRO A 162 -15.48 -8.28 -3.14
C PRO A 162 -14.70 -7.69 -1.95
N ASP A 163 -15.41 -7.11 -0.97
CA ASP A 163 -14.80 -6.67 0.29
C ASP A 163 -14.09 -7.87 0.97
N MET A 164 -12.75 -7.82 1.00
CA MET A 164 -11.90 -8.86 1.58
C MET A 164 -11.75 -8.76 3.11
N ARG A 165 -12.37 -7.75 3.72
CA ARG A 165 -12.39 -7.47 5.16
C ARG A 165 -13.81 -7.04 5.60
N PRO A 166 -14.84 -7.86 5.38
CA PRO A 166 -16.22 -7.48 5.71
C PRO A 166 -16.44 -7.32 7.23
N GLY A 167 -15.65 -8.01 8.06
CA GLY A 167 -15.69 -7.90 9.51
C GLY A 167 -14.76 -6.82 10.11
N LEU A 168 -14.08 -6.02 9.28
CA LEU A 168 -13.21 -4.95 9.77
C LEU A 168 -14.06 -3.75 10.21
N ILE A 169 -14.11 -3.55 11.52
CA ILE A 169 -14.80 -2.44 12.19
C ILE A 169 -13.73 -1.68 12.97
N VAL A 170 -13.66 -0.37 12.73
CA VAL A 170 -12.70 0.52 13.39
C VAL A 170 -13.46 1.33 14.44
N ALA A 171 -13.06 1.23 15.70
CA ALA A 171 -13.69 1.97 16.81
C ALA A 171 -12.62 2.54 17.73
N ASP A 172 -12.60 3.86 17.91
CA ASP A 172 -11.64 4.52 18.80
C ASP A 172 -12.00 4.26 20.28
N THR A 173 -11.14 3.52 20.98
CA THR A 173 -11.26 3.28 22.44
C THR A 173 -10.53 4.31 23.31
N GLY A 174 -9.89 5.30 22.68
CA GLY A 174 -9.18 6.38 23.36
C GLY A 174 -7.66 6.17 23.43
N LYS A 175 -6.95 7.22 23.86
CA LYS A 175 -5.48 7.24 23.91
C LYS A 175 -4.95 6.19 24.90
N THR A 176 -3.88 5.49 24.51
CA THR A 176 -3.09 4.60 25.37
C THR A 176 -1.63 5.04 25.40
N GLY A 177 -0.79 4.41 26.22
CA GLY A 177 0.63 4.78 26.37
C GLY A 177 1.47 4.66 25.09
N GLY A 178 1.05 3.82 24.14
CA GLY A 178 1.70 3.68 22.82
C GLY A 178 0.81 4.08 21.63
N ALA A 179 -0.30 4.77 21.89
CA ALA A 179 -1.24 5.24 20.86
C ALA A 179 -1.81 6.62 21.23
N THR A 180 -0.92 7.61 21.31
CA THR A 180 -1.19 8.95 21.82
C THR A 180 -1.55 9.98 20.75
N GLY A 181 -1.39 9.63 19.47
CA GLY A 181 -1.79 10.41 18.30
C GLY A 181 -3.25 10.88 18.30
N ASP A 182 -3.51 11.85 17.43
CA ASP A 182 -4.80 12.50 17.29
C ASP A 182 -5.65 11.81 16.23
N VAL A 183 -6.98 11.80 16.46
CA VAL A 183 -7.94 11.16 15.57
C VAL A 183 -8.78 12.21 14.89
N THR A 184 -8.87 12.12 13.57
CA THR A 184 -9.86 12.85 12.77
C THR A 184 -11.10 11.99 12.66
N LEU A 185 -12.26 12.55 12.99
CA LEU A 185 -13.56 11.88 12.91
C LEU A 185 -14.37 12.41 11.73
N MET A 186 -15.14 11.53 11.10
CA MET A 186 -16.24 11.89 10.22
C MET A 186 -17.55 11.55 10.94
N GLY A 187 -18.15 12.54 11.61
CA GLY A 187 -19.21 12.27 12.59
C GLY A 187 -18.64 11.54 13.80
N THR A 188 -19.09 10.31 14.04
CA THR A 188 -18.57 9.44 15.11
C THR A 188 -17.52 8.45 14.64
N ASP A 189 -17.32 8.32 13.33
CA ASP A 189 -16.49 7.27 12.75
C ASP A 189 -15.03 7.75 12.62
N PRO A 190 -14.04 6.97 13.07
CA PRO A 190 -12.62 7.30 12.86
C PRO A 190 -12.27 7.32 11.38
N LEU A 191 -11.85 8.49 10.89
CA LEU A 191 -11.44 8.69 9.50
C LEU A 191 -9.92 8.55 9.33
N ALA A 192 -9.16 9.19 10.22
CA ALA A 192 -7.70 9.18 10.15
C ALA A 192 -7.05 9.28 11.53
N TYR A 193 -5.81 8.81 11.63
CA TYR A 193 -4.97 8.90 12.82
C TYR A 193 -3.64 9.57 12.49
N THR A 194 -3.31 10.66 13.18
CA THR A 194 -2.00 11.31 13.07
C THR A 194 -1.07 10.76 14.15
N VAL A 195 -0.05 10.03 13.72
CA VAL A 195 0.92 9.34 14.58
C VAL A 195 1.70 10.36 15.41
N ALA A 196 1.70 10.18 16.73
CA ALA A 196 2.52 10.95 17.65
C ALA A 196 3.90 10.32 17.88
N ARG A 197 4.74 11.01 18.64
CA ARG A 197 6.06 10.50 19.02
C ARG A 197 5.91 9.25 19.89
N ASN A 198 6.67 8.21 19.56
CA ASN A 198 6.72 6.92 20.24
C ASN A 198 5.45 6.06 20.12
N ASP A 199 4.51 6.41 19.24
CA ASP A 199 3.39 5.52 18.95
C ASP A 199 3.89 4.20 18.30
N LEU A 200 3.26 3.10 18.66
CA LEU A 200 3.59 1.76 18.19
C LEU A 200 2.43 1.21 17.36
N ALA A 201 2.70 0.65 16.17
CA ALA A 201 1.65 0.11 15.30
C ALA A 201 0.70 -0.87 15.99
N VAL A 202 1.24 -1.71 16.90
CA VAL A 202 0.45 -2.68 17.67
C VAL A 202 -0.50 -2.00 18.66
N GLU A 203 -0.06 -0.94 19.33
CA GLU A 203 -0.86 -0.19 20.30
C GLU A 203 -1.89 0.70 19.58
N VAL A 204 -1.50 1.30 18.45
CA VAL A 204 -2.41 2.05 17.58
C VAL A 204 -3.51 1.15 17.04
N ALA A 205 -3.17 -0.02 16.49
CA ALA A 205 -4.16 -0.99 16.03
C ALA A 205 -5.08 -1.45 17.18
N ALA A 206 -4.52 -1.72 18.36
CA ALA A 206 -5.29 -2.10 19.55
C ALA A 206 -6.27 -1.01 19.99
N ARG A 207 -5.86 0.27 19.98
CA ARG A 207 -6.74 1.42 20.26
C ARG A 207 -7.98 1.42 19.37
N PHE A 208 -7.84 0.99 18.12
CA PHE A 208 -8.95 0.95 17.17
C PHE A 208 -9.69 -0.39 17.11
N GLY A 209 -9.31 -1.35 17.95
CA GLY A 209 -9.91 -2.69 17.93
C GLY A 209 -9.62 -3.48 16.66
N ILE A 210 -8.49 -3.21 16.00
CA ILE A 210 -8.07 -3.89 14.75
C ILE A 210 -6.69 -4.55 14.89
N THR A 211 -6.30 -5.37 13.92
CA THR A 211 -4.94 -5.93 13.89
C THR A 211 -3.97 -4.98 13.17
N VAL A 212 -2.66 -5.14 13.39
CA VAL A 212 -1.64 -4.42 12.59
C VAL A 212 -1.79 -4.73 11.09
N THR A 213 -2.20 -5.96 10.75
CA THR A 213 -2.47 -6.36 9.37
C THR A 213 -3.64 -5.55 8.78
N ASP A 214 -4.68 -5.28 9.57
CA ASP A 214 -5.81 -4.47 9.13
C ASP A 214 -5.44 -2.98 9.04
N LEU A 215 -4.60 -2.48 9.95
CA LEU A 215 -4.06 -1.13 9.87
C LEU A 215 -3.28 -0.91 8.57
N PHE A 216 -2.43 -1.87 8.16
CA PHE A 216 -1.69 -1.77 6.90
C PHE A 216 -2.54 -2.13 5.67
N TYR A 217 -3.55 -2.98 5.82
CA TYR A 217 -4.57 -3.15 4.79
C TYR A 217 -5.23 -1.81 4.45
N LEU A 218 -5.62 -1.01 5.46
CA LEU A 218 -6.21 0.33 5.26
C LEU A 218 -5.22 1.37 4.72
N ASN A 219 -3.92 1.07 4.77
CA ASN A 219 -2.84 1.97 4.38
C ASN A 219 -1.86 1.25 3.43
N PRO A 220 -2.29 0.85 2.23
CA PRO A 220 -1.44 0.09 1.31
C PRO A 220 -0.30 0.94 0.73
N ILE A 221 -0.48 2.26 0.67
CA ILE A 221 0.48 3.23 0.14
C ILE A 221 1.00 4.12 1.28
N ARG A 222 1.71 3.51 2.24
CA ARG A 222 2.41 4.29 3.27
C ARG A 222 3.64 4.95 2.67
N THR A 223 3.78 6.24 2.94
CA THR A 223 4.88 7.08 2.48
C THR A 223 6.23 6.65 3.05
N THR A 224 6.23 5.86 4.12
CA THR A 224 7.43 5.46 4.85
C THR A 224 7.50 3.94 4.98
N HIS A 225 8.47 3.35 4.29
CA HIS A 225 8.85 1.94 4.40
C HIS A 225 7.67 0.95 4.34
N ILE A 226 7.20 0.65 3.13
CA ILE A 226 6.21 -0.39 2.79
C ILE A 226 6.49 -1.75 3.48
N ARG A 227 7.74 -2.02 3.86
CA ARG A 227 8.19 -3.30 4.47
C ARG A 227 8.48 -3.27 5.97
N TYR A 228 8.34 -2.12 6.65
CA TYR A 228 8.63 -2.04 8.09
C TYR A 228 7.39 -1.59 8.89
N PRO A 229 7.06 -2.27 10.01
CA PRO A 229 5.89 -1.96 10.81
C PRO A 229 6.05 -0.69 11.68
N LEU A 230 7.09 0.11 11.44
CA LEU A 230 7.36 1.31 12.21
C LEU A 230 6.45 2.45 11.73
N LEU A 231 5.84 3.14 12.68
CA LEU A 231 5.08 4.35 12.42
C LEU A 231 6.01 5.56 12.50
N GLN A 232 5.82 6.55 11.64
CA GLN A 232 6.58 7.79 11.71
C GLN A 232 5.76 8.90 12.35
N THR A 233 6.37 9.68 13.24
CA THR A 233 5.70 10.85 13.82
C THR A 233 5.24 11.82 12.73
N GLY A 234 3.97 12.22 12.79
CA GLY A 234 3.32 13.06 11.79
C GLY A 234 2.73 12.29 10.60
N GLU A 235 3.00 10.98 10.48
CA GLU A 235 2.32 10.13 9.50
C GLU A 235 0.81 10.14 9.75
N VAL A 236 0.03 10.26 8.68
CA VAL A 236 -1.43 10.19 8.74
C VAL A 236 -1.86 8.83 8.21
N LEU A 237 -2.42 8.01 9.09
CA LEU A 237 -2.96 6.69 8.76
C LEU A 237 -4.45 6.82 8.48
N ASN A 238 -4.88 6.32 7.32
CA ASN A 238 -6.27 6.09 7.00
C ASN A 238 -6.87 5.04 7.94
N LEU A 239 -8.07 5.32 8.43
CA LEU A 239 -8.87 4.43 9.27
C LEU A 239 -10.18 4.01 8.60
N SER A 240 -10.45 4.49 7.38
CA SER A 240 -11.70 4.24 6.66
C SER A 240 -11.51 3.32 5.46
N LYS A 241 -12.28 2.23 5.40
CA LYS A 241 -12.32 1.35 4.22
C LYS A 241 -12.76 2.08 2.95
N ALA A 242 -13.63 3.09 3.08
CA ALA A 242 -14.16 3.84 1.93
C ALA A 242 -13.15 4.82 1.33
N HIS A 243 -12.06 5.11 2.04
CA HIS A 243 -10.99 6.03 1.63
C HIS A 243 -9.63 5.32 1.61
N ARG A 244 -9.64 4.00 1.46
CA ARG A 244 -8.46 3.14 1.35
C ARG A 244 -7.71 3.37 0.05
#